data_AF-A0A1G7DLH7-F1
#
_entry.id   AF-A0A1G7DLH7-F1
#
_cell.length_a   1.000
_cell.length_b   1.000
_cell.length_c   1.000
_cell.angle_alpha   90.00
_cell.angle_beta   90.00
_cell.angle_gamma   90.00
#
_symmetry.space_group_name_H-M   'P 1'
#
loop_
_entity.id
_entity.type
_entity.pdbx_description
1 polymer ?
#
loop_
_entity_poly.entity_id
_entity_poly.type
_entity_poly.pdbx_seq_one_letter_code
_entity_poly.pdbx_strand_id
1 'polypeptide(L)'
;MRRTLKLLLLLGIGLAMTRHHGGDDPSSTGDGTGSGDGTKPTTSDGKPAKDTDADGDGDSKTHKGVNAGTDAETALNATDQSARAGRATDANGDGKPDVPTSTTSTDHTSPSKQPDPNATPGGTPAKIEGSGEKKRSLRRENESAQTLAENGYDVVQNPGVKPNGKDPDYEIEGETFDCYAPKTSNPDNIRSKISEKVNDGQTDRVILNLDDSNMSPSALKEVLDRRPLEGLKEIKVIKNGQITNLYP
;
A
#
# COMPACT_ATOMS: atom_id res chain seq x y z
N MET A 1 -15.60 29.97 36.43
CA MET A 1 -14.39 29.17 36.13
C MET A 1 -14.76 27.70 36.20
N ARG A 2 -15.05 27.05 35.08
CA ARG A 2 -15.41 25.62 35.06
C ARG A 2 -14.11 24.82 34.91
N ARG A 3 -13.71 24.12 35.96
CA ARG A 3 -12.57 23.20 35.96
C ARG A 3 -13.02 21.91 35.29
N THR A 4 -12.60 21.68 34.05
CA THR A 4 -12.87 20.44 33.31
C THR A 4 -12.00 19.32 33.88
N LEU A 5 -12.66 18.29 34.41
CA LEU A 5 -12.03 17.13 35.02
C LEU A 5 -11.48 16.25 33.89
N LYS A 6 -10.15 16.15 33.79
CA LYS A 6 -9.45 15.26 32.84
C LYS A 6 -9.77 13.79 33.19
N LEU A 7 -10.66 13.15 32.44
CA LEU A 7 -10.84 11.70 32.48
C LEU A 7 -9.83 11.07 31.51
N LEU A 8 -8.62 10.84 32.01
CA LEU A 8 -7.54 10.24 31.23
C LEU A 8 -7.62 8.71 31.38
N LEU A 9 -8.11 8.04 30.34
CA LEU A 9 -8.23 6.58 30.29
C LEU A 9 -6.84 5.94 30.19
N LEU A 10 -6.24 5.67 31.34
CA LEU A 10 -5.01 4.86 31.48
C LEU A 10 -5.37 3.39 31.27
N LEU A 11 -5.19 2.88 30.05
CA LEU A 11 -5.15 1.44 29.80
C LEU A 11 -3.80 0.89 30.27
N GLY A 12 -3.78 0.44 31.53
CA GLY A 12 -2.75 -0.45 32.05
C GLY A 12 -2.80 -1.79 31.32
N ILE A 13 -1.63 -2.31 30.94
CA ILE A 13 -1.52 -3.68 30.43
C ILE A 13 -0.80 -4.52 31.47
N GLY A 14 -1.55 -5.47 32.01
CA GLY A 14 -1.09 -6.53 32.87
C GLY A 14 -0.25 -7.57 32.13
N LEU A 15 0.62 -8.16 32.94
CA LEU A 15 1.48 -9.30 32.71
C LEU A 15 0.70 -10.55 32.26
N ALA A 16 1.17 -11.23 31.21
CA ALA A 16 0.86 -12.64 31.01
C ALA A 16 2.12 -13.37 30.51
N MET A 17 2.59 -14.29 31.36
CA MET A 17 3.62 -15.27 31.05
C MET A 17 3.03 -16.41 30.21
N THR A 18 3.79 -16.92 29.26
CA THR A 18 3.74 -18.34 28.90
C THR A 18 5.07 -18.79 28.30
N ARG A 19 5.69 -19.79 28.94
CA ARG A 19 6.80 -20.60 28.41
C ARG A 19 6.24 -21.96 28.01
N HIS A 20 6.61 -22.47 26.84
CA HIS A 20 6.89 -23.89 26.51
C HIS A 20 7.59 -23.89 25.14
N HIS A 21 8.90 -24.23 25.05
CA HIS A 21 9.44 -25.52 24.56
C HIS A 21 8.75 -26.00 23.26
N GLY A 22 9.37 -26.16 22.09
CA GLY A 22 10.79 -26.31 21.72
C GLY A 22 11.04 -27.72 21.13
N GLY A 23 11.41 -27.79 19.84
CA GLY A 23 12.00 -28.93 19.12
C GLY A 23 11.02 -30.01 18.62
N ASP A 24 11.12 -30.64 17.44
CA ASP A 24 12.21 -30.75 16.46
C ASP A 24 11.66 -31.18 15.07
N ASP A 25 12.23 -30.61 14.01
CA ASP A 25 12.42 -31.17 12.65
C ASP A 25 13.95 -31.12 12.42
N PRO A 26 14.64 -31.92 11.57
CA PRO A 26 14.19 -32.36 10.23
C PRO A 26 14.72 -33.75 9.75
N SER A 27 14.28 -34.22 8.59
CA SER A 27 15.12 -35.11 7.76
C SER A 27 14.99 -34.85 6.26
N SER A 28 16.16 -34.91 5.63
CA SER A 28 16.54 -34.55 4.27
C SER A 28 16.74 -35.82 3.44
N THR A 29 16.33 -35.80 2.17
CA THR A 29 16.93 -36.48 1.00
C THR A 29 16.30 -35.80 -0.24
N GLY A 30 16.95 -35.44 -1.35
CA GLY A 30 18.23 -35.86 -1.93
C GLY A 30 17.98 -36.47 -3.32
N ASP A 31 18.59 -35.88 -4.36
CA ASP A 31 18.85 -36.42 -5.72
C ASP A 31 17.70 -36.33 -6.76
N GLY A 32 17.90 -36.02 -8.06
CA GLY A 32 19.08 -35.74 -8.87
C GLY A 32 18.71 -35.70 -10.38
N THR A 33 19.32 -34.76 -11.11
CA THR A 33 19.79 -34.79 -12.53
C THR A 33 18.91 -35.27 -13.69
N GLY A 34 18.86 -34.46 -14.76
CA GLY A 34 18.49 -34.88 -16.12
C GLY A 34 18.67 -33.79 -17.17
N SER A 35 19.86 -33.72 -17.77
CA SER A 35 20.22 -32.84 -18.90
C SER A 35 20.10 -33.61 -20.22
N GLY A 36 19.65 -32.98 -21.31
CA GLY A 36 19.51 -33.61 -22.62
C GLY A 36 19.37 -32.59 -23.76
N ASP A 37 20.49 -32.32 -24.39
CA ASP A 37 20.77 -31.56 -25.62
C ASP A 37 20.26 -32.27 -26.89
N GLY A 38 20.14 -31.54 -28.02
CA GLY A 38 20.12 -32.20 -29.35
C GLY A 38 19.30 -31.57 -30.49
N THR A 39 19.89 -30.55 -31.13
CA THR A 39 20.06 -30.37 -32.59
C THR A 39 18.89 -30.17 -33.59
N LYS A 40 19.24 -29.32 -34.59
CA LYS A 40 18.49 -28.68 -35.69
C LYS A 40 18.78 -29.43 -37.04
N PRO A 41 18.60 -28.81 -38.24
CA PRO A 41 17.53 -28.88 -39.25
C PRO A 41 17.91 -29.58 -40.59
N THR A 42 16.97 -29.75 -41.52
CA THR A 42 17.16 -29.70 -43.02
C THR A 42 15.80 -29.34 -43.67
N THR A 43 15.60 -28.22 -44.39
CA THR A 43 15.80 -27.90 -45.83
C THR A 43 15.31 -28.92 -46.86
N SER A 44 14.38 -28.53 -47.74
CA SER A 44 14.54 -28.67 -49.20
C SER A 44 13.44 -27.96 -50.01
N ASP A 45 13.91 -27.21 -51.00
CA ASP A 45 13.19 -26.55 -52.09
C ASP A 45 12.57 -27.54 -53.09
N GLY A 46 11.59 -27.07 -53.88
CA GLY A 46 11.13 -27.82 -55.07
C GLY A 46 9.96 -27.20 -55.85
N LYS A 47 10.25 -26.22 -56.72
CA LYS A 47 9.53 -25.92 -57.99
C LYS A 47 10.22 -26.79 -59.09
N PRO A 48 9.66 -27.18 -60.28
CA PRO A 48 8.98 -26.29 -61.26
C PRO A 48 7.93 -26.92 -62.23
N ALA A 49 7.17 -26.04 -62.93
CA ALA A 49 6.62 -26.07 -64.31
C ALA A 49 5.82 -27.32 -64.83
N LYS A 50 4.95 -27.33 -65.86
CA LYS A 50 4.58 -26.47 -67.00
C LYS A 50 3.38 -27.15 -67.73
N ASP A 51 2.80 -26.47 -68.74
CA ASP A 51 2.02 -27.00 -69.90
C ASP A 51 0.53 -27.37 -69.58
N THR A 52 -0.51 -27.16 -70.40
CA THR A 52 -0.72 -26.84 -71.83
C THR A 52 -2.19 -26.42 -72.06
N ASP A 53 -2.48 -25.97 -73.28
CA ASP A 53 -3.66 -25.29 -73.83
C ASP A 53 -5.00 -26.05 -73.90
N ALA A 54 -6.07 -25.27 -74.17
CA ALA A 54 -7.17 -25.51 -75.13
C ALA A 54 -8.63 -25.49 -74.58
N ASP A 55 -9.35 -24.47 -75.07
CA ASP A 55 -10.72 -24.43 -75.65
C ASP A 55 -11.95 -24.98 -74.89
N GLY A 56 -12.95 -24.12 -74.75
CA GLY A 56 -14.34 -24.53 -74.50
C GLY A 56 -15.27 -23.41 -74.01
N ASP A 57 -15.89 -22.70 -74.94
CA ASP A 57 -17.02 -21.78 -74.73
C ASP A 57 -18.20 -22.48 -74.03
N GLY A 58 -18.79 -21.81 -73.02
CA GLY A 58 -19.95 -22.33 -72.28
C GLY A 58 -20.50 -21.35 -71.24
N ASP A 59 -21.24 -20.35 -71.72
CA ASP A 59 -22.25 -19.53 -71.04
C ASP A 59 -22.54 -19.81 -69.54
N SER A 60 -22.13 -18.88 -68.66
CA SER A 60 -22.68 -18.81 -67.29
C SER A 60 -22.47 -17.43 -66.65
N LYS A 61 -23.53 -16.63 -66.66
CA LYS A 61 -24.00 -15.73 -65.58
C LYS A 61 -22.98 -14.77 -64.99
N THR A 62 -23.23 -13.48 -65.20
CA THR A 62 -22.61 -12.37 -64.49
C THR A 62 -22.81 -12.49 -62.98
N HIS A 63 -21.88 -13.13 -62.29
CA HIS A 63 -21.66 -12.91 -60.88
C HIS A 63 -20.73 -11.70 -60.77
N LYS A 64 -21.25 -10.62 -60.15
CA LYS A 64 -20.46 -9.49 -59.69
C LYS A 64 -19.48 -10.04 -58.66
N GLY A 65 -18.30 -10.45 -59.13
CA GLY A 65 -17.21 -10.94 -58.29
C GLY A 65 -16.86 -9.86 -57.29
N VAL A 66 -17.14 -10.12 -56.02
CA VAL A 66 -16.60 -9.33 -54.92
C VAL A 66 -15.09 -9.57 -54.99
N ASN A 67 -14.32 -8.49 -55.15
CA ASN A 67 -12.88 -8.57 -55.25
C ASN A 67 -12.32 -9.04 -53.90
N ALA A 68 -11.84 -10.28 -53.83
CA ALA A 68 -11.30 -10.87 -52.60
C ALA A 68 -10.07 -10.11 -52.04
N GLY A 69 -9.52 -9.12 -52.77
CA GLY A 69 -8.44 -8.26 -52.29
C GLY A 69 -8.88 -7.15 -51.34
N THR A 70 -10.08 -6.58 -51.53
CA THR A 70 -10.53 -5.43 -50.72
C THR A 70 -11.11 -5.83 -49.36
N ASP A 71 -11.65 -7.05 -49.27
CA ASP A 71 -12.27 -7.56 -48.05
C ASP A 71 -11.22 -8.13 -47.10
N ALA A 72 -10.08 -8.63 -47.61
CA ALA A 72 -8.97 -9.08 -46.80
C ALA A 72 -8.25 -7.90 -46.12
N GLU A 73 -7.99 -6.78 -46.82
CA GLU A 73 -7.41 -5.58 -46.21
C GLU A 73 -8.38 -4.92 -45.21
N THR A 74 -9.68 -4.92 -45.49
CA THR A 74 -10.69 -4.40 -44.57
C THR A 74 -10.84 -5.30 -43.34
N ALA A 75 -10.83 -6.63 -43.52
CA ALA A 75 -10.86 -7.58 -42.41
C ALA A 75 -9.56 -7.55 -41.58
N LEU A 76 -8.39 -7.40 -42.20
CA LEU A 76 -7.11 -7.23 -41.52
C LEU A 76 -7.07 -5.92 -40.72
N ASN A 77 -7.50 -4.80 -41.30
CA ASN A 77 -7.57 -3.52 -40.59
C ASN A 77 -8.61 -3.52 -39.46
N ALA A 78 -9.78 -4.15 -39.65
CA ALA A 78 -10.80 -4.27 -38.61
C ALA A 78 -10.34 -5.21 -37.48
N THR A 79 -9.59 -6.27 -37.80
CA THR A 79 -8.97 -7.17 -36.81
C THR A 79 -7.86 -6.46 -36.05
N ASP A 80 -7.02 -5.67 -36.72
CA ASP A 80 -5.98 -4.84 -36.09
C ASP A 80 -6.56 -3.74 -35.20
N GLN A 81 -7.64 -3.08 -35.63
CA GLN A 81 -8.34 -2.08 -34.82
C GLN A 81 -9.02 -2.71 -33.58
N SER A 82 -9.62 -3.89 -33.74
CA SER A 82 -10.23 -4.62 -32.62
C SER A 82 -9.18 -5.17 -31.64
N ALA A 83 -8.02 -5.61 -32.14
CA ALA A 83 -6.89 -6.04 -31.32
C ALA A 83 -6.23 -4.86 -30.57
N ARG A 84 -6.15 -3.68 -31.19
CA ARG A 84 -5.68 -2.44 -30.53
C ARG A 84 -6.67 -1.92 -29.48
N ALA A 85 -7.98 -2.07 -29.72
CA ALA A 85 -9.01 -1.63 -28.77
C ALA A 85 -9.09 -2.50 -27.50
N GLY A 86 -8.61 -3.75 -27.55
CA GLY A 86 -8.62 -4.69 -26.42
C GLY A 86 -7.31 -4.82 -25.63
N ARG A 87 -6.22 -4.17 -26.06
CA ARG A 87 -4.92 -4.24 -25.36
C ARG A 87 -4.88 -3.13 -24.30
N ALA A 88 -4.44 -3.46 -23.08
CA ALA A 88 -4.09 -2.42 -22.11
C ALA A 88 -3.01 -1.51 -22.75
N THR A 89 -3.00 -0.23 -22.37
CA THR A 89 -2.08 0.76 -22.95
C THR A 89 -0.65 0.24 -22.90
N ASP A 90 0.13 0.52 -23.93
CA ASP A 90 1.55 0.20 -24.06
C ASP A 90 2.19 1.53 -24.51
N ALA A 91 2.21 2.48 -23.58
CA ALA A 91 2.67 3.83 -23.83
C ALA A 91 4.20 3.88 -23.95
N ASN A 92 4.91 2.92 -23.36
CA ASN A 92 6.37 2.87 -23.33
C ASN A 92 7.00 1.98 -24.42
N GLY A 93 6.21 1.23 -25.20
CA GLY A 93 6.68 0.42 -26.32
C GLY A 93 7.38 -0.88 -25.91
N ASP A 94 7.27 -1.32 -24.65
CA ASP A 94 8.02 -2.48 -24.15
C ASP A 94 7.35 -3.85 -24.42
N GLY A 95 6.16 -3.82 -25.03
CA GLY A 95 5.41 -5.00 -25.41
C GLY A 95 4.68 -5.70 -24.26
N LYS A 96 4.76 -5.18 -23.04
CA LYS A 96 3.94 -5.59 -21.90
C LYS A 96 2.71 -4.67 -21.82
N PRO A 97 1.56 -5.17 -21.33
CA PRO A 97 0.49 -4.27 -20.95
C PRO A 97 1.06 -3.32 -19.90
N ASP A 98 0.96 -2.00 -20.11
CA ASP A 98 1.03 -1.06 -19.01
C ASP A 98 -0.08 -1.51 -18.08
N VAL A 99 0.33 -2.15 -17.00
CA VAL A 99 -0.51 -2.16 -15.82
C VAL A 99 -0.72 -0.68 -15.57
N PRO A 100 -1.97 -0.13 -15.61
CA PRO A 100 -2.17 1.20 -15.10
C PRO A 100 -1.57 1.12 -13.71
N THR A 101 -0.42 1.78 -13.52
CA THR A 101 0.11 2.00 -12.20
C THR A 101 -1.06 2.69 -11.57
N SER A 102 -1.77 1.97 -10.71
CA SER A 102 -2.87 2.50 -9.96
C SER A 102 -2.28 3.75 -9.36
N THR A 103 -2.63 4.90 -9.94
CA THR A 103 -2.52 6.18 -9.30
C THR A 103 -3.54 6.08 -8.19
N THR A 104 -3.20 5.30 -7.17
CA THR A 104 -3.74 5.45 -5.84
C THR A 104 -3.33 6.87 -5.53
N SER A 105 -4.23 7.82 -5.80
CA SER A 105 -4.26 9.06 -5.07
C SER A 105 -4.32 8.60 -3.63
N THR A 106 -3.15 8.48 -3.01
CA THR A 106 -3.05 7.93 -1.68
C THR A 106 -3.77 8.91 -0.76
N ASP A 107 -4.87 8.48 -0.15
CA ASP A 107 -5.65 9.21 0.86
C ASP A 107 -4.83 9.54 2.13
N HIS A 108 -3.49 9.54 2.05
CA HIS A 108 -2.58 9.88 3.14
C HIS A 108 -2.37 11.38 3.20
N THR A 109 -2.43 11.89 4.41
CA THR A 109 -2.01 13.26 4.70
C THR A 109 -0.56 13.47 4.26
N SER A 110 -0.30 14.52 3.48
CA SER A 110 1.03 14.83 2.95
C SER A 110 1.48 16.18 3.47
N PRO A 111 2.78 16.38 3.74
CA PRO A 111 3.28 17.65 4.28
C PRO A 111 3.01 18.79 3.29
N SER A 112 2.42 19.89 3.78
CA SER A 112 2.15 21.08 2.96
C SER A 112 3.34 22.04 2.86
N LYS A 113 4.36 21.86 3.71
CA LYS A 113 5.55 22.73 3.80
C LYS A 113 6.81 21.93 3.44
N GLN A 114 7.89 22.65 3.15
CA GLN A 114 9.21 22.04 3.05
C GLN A 114 9.74 21.67 4.45
N PRO A 115 10.53 20.59 4.59
CA PRO A 115 11.20 20.27 5.85
C PRO A 115 12.04 21.44 6.37
N ASP A 116 11.94 21.73 7.66
CA ASP A 116 12.68 22.78 8.36
C ASP A 116 13.00 22.31 9.78
N PRO A 117 14.29 22.09 10.13
CA PRO A 117 14.67 21.61 11.46
C PRO A 117 14.37 22.60 12.61
N ASN A 118 13.99 23.84 12.31
CA ASN A 118 13.57 24.83 13.31
C ASN A 118 12.06 25.01 13.37
N ALA A 119 11.29 24.28 12.56
CA ALA A 119 9.84 24.32 12.61
C ALA A 119 9.35 23.81 13.97
N THR A 120 8.34 24.47 14.51
CA THR A 120 7.69 24.07 15.76
C THR A 120 6.22 23.80 15.51
N PRO A 121 5.61 22.78 16.15
CA PRO A 121 4.18 22.57 16.06
C PRO A 121 3.43 23.74 16.70
N GLY A 122 2.25 24.04 16.17
CA GLY A 122 1.30 24.96 16.77
C GLY A 122 0.53 24.33 17.93
N GLY A 123 -0.38 25.12 18.52
CA GLY A 123 -1.20 24.66 19.64
C GLY A 123 -0.46 24.66 20.97
N THR A 124 -1.04 24.00 21.98
CA THR A 124 -0.41 23.89 23.30
C THR A 124 0.19 22.50 23.46
N PRO A 125 1.48 22.36 23.78
CA PRO A 125 2.06 21.04 24.03
C PRO A 125 1.39 20.30 25.18
N ALA A 126 1.38 18.97 25.11
CA ALA A 126 0.86 18.12 26.16
C ALA A 126 1.63 18.38 27.46
N LYS A 127 0.90 18.72 28.53
CA LYS A 127 1.52 18.99 29.83
C LYS A 127 2.02 17.69 30.46
N ILE A 128 3.34 17.57 30.65
CA ILE A 128 3.99 16.38 31.21
C ILE A 128 3.66 16.22 32.72
N GLU A 129 2.59 15.50 33.02
CA GLU A 129 2.11 15.25 34.38
C GLU A 129 1.82 13.77 34.65
N GLY A 130 1.78 13.39 35.93
CA GLY A 130 1.59 12.01 36.38
C GLY A 130 2.90 11.29 36.67
N SER A 131 2.91 9.96 36.54
CA SER A 131 4.06 9.11 36.89
C SER A 131 4.37 8.07 35.81
N GLY A 132 5.63 7.62 35.79
CA GLY A 132 6.11 6.50 34.97
C GLY A 132 5.72 6.58 33.50
N GLU A 133 4.93 5.60 33.07
CA GLU A 133 4.49 5.44 31.69
C GLU A 133 3.74 6.66 31.15
N LYS A 134 2.90 7.29 31.97
CA LYS A 134 2.11 8.45 31.52
C LYS A 134 3.00 9.62 31.10
N LYS A 135 4.02 9.94 31.91
CA LYS A 135 4.98 10.99 31.57
C LYS A 135 5.77 10.65 30.30
N ARG A 136 6.06 9.36 30.09
CA ARG A 136 6.79 8.89 28.92
C ARG A 136 5.92 8.99 27.66
N SER A 137 4.66 8.57 27.70
CA SER A 137 3.74 8.73 26.57
C SER A 137 3.53 10.20 26.20
N LEU A 138 3.31 11.08 27.18
CA LEU A 138 3.15 12.53 26.91
C LEU A 138 4.43 13.17 26.33
N ARG A 139 5.61 12.67 26.68
CA ARG A 139 6.86 13.11 26.04
C ARG A 139 6.93 12.67 24.58
N ARG A 140 6.63 11.40 24.31
CA ARG A 140 6.62 10.85 22.95
C ARG A 140 5.56 11.52 22.07
N GLU A 141 4.45 11.95 22.65
CA GLU A 141 3.44 12.76 21.97
C GLU A 141 4.05 14.11 21.51
N ASN A 142 4.62 14.89 22.44
CA ASN A 142 5.27 16.16 22.09
C ASN A 142 6.44 15.99 21.10
N GLU A 143 7.28 14.97 21.27
CA GLU A 143 8.41 14.69 20.37
C GLU A 143 7.94 14.27 18.97
N SER A 144 6.81 13.56 18.87
CA SER A 144 6.21 13.20 17.59
C SER A 144 5.68 14.43 16.86
N ALA A 145 4.99 15.34 17.57
CA ALA A 145 4.52 16.60 17.01
C ALA A 145 5.68 17.46 16.49
N GLN A 146 6.79 17.52 17.24
CA GLN A 146 8.00 18.20 16.81
C GLN A 146 8.58 17.57 15.54
N THR A 147 8.74 16.24 15.52
CA THR A 147 9.26 15.52 14.34
C THR A 147 8.40 15.76 13.10
N LEU A 148 7.07 15.75 13.24
CA LEU A 148 6.14 16.03 12.14
C LEU A 148 6.31 17.46 11.62
N ALA A 149 6.36 18.47 12.49
CA ALA A 149 6.56 19.85 12.10
C ALA A 149 7.90 20.05 11.37
N GLU A 150 8.99 19.46 11.87
CA GLU A 150 10.32 19.52 11.26
C GLU A 150 10.35 18.89 9.85
N ASN A 151 9.49 17.91 9.59
CA ASN A 151 9.35 17.25 8.30
C ASN A 151 8.32 17.94 7.37
N GLY A 152 7.88 19.16 7.70
CA GLY A 152 7.07 19.99 6.82
C GLY A 152 5.56 19.81 6.97
N TYR A 153 5.09 19.09 7.99
CA TYR A 153 3.66 19.01 8.28
C TYR A 153 3.18 20.26 9.02
N ASP A 154 1.98 20.72 8.71
CA ASP A 154 1.23 21.65 9.56
C ASP A 154 0.59 20.86 10.71
N VAL A 155 1.09 21.09 11.93
CA VAL A 155 0.71 20.33 13.13
C VAL A 155 0.20 21.29 14.19
N VAL A 156 -1.00 21.04 14.71
CA VAL A 156 -1.55 21.71 15.89
C VAL A 156 -1.75 20.68 17.00
N GLN A 157 -1.08 20.88 18.13
CA GLN A 157 -1.24 20.04 19.33
C GLN A 157 -2.45 20.46 20.14
N ASN A 158 -3.18 19.47 20.68
CA ASN A 158 -4.37 19.68 21.51
C ASN A 158 -5.38 20.65 20.84
N PRO A 159 -5.88 20.35 19.63
CA PRO A 159 -6.82 21.22 18.90
C PRO A 159 -8.15 21.41 19.63
N GLY A 160 -8.41 20.59 20.64
CA GLY A 160 -9.58 20.67 21.52
C GLY A 160 -10.60 19.58 21.25
N VAL A 161 -11.63 19.55 22.10
CA VAL A 161 -12.62 18.48 22.13
C VAL A 161 -13.58 18.59 20.93
N LYS A 162 -13.66 17.52 20.15
CA LYS A 162 -14.60 17.35 19.03
C LYS A 162 -16.06 17.27 19.52
N PRO A 163 -17.07 17.52 18.66
CA PRO A 163 -18.48 17.43 19.03
C PRO A 163 -18.93 16.07 19.59
N ASN A 164 -18.23 14.99 19.23
CA ASN A 164 -18.46 13.64 19.76
C ASN A 164 -17.81 13.41 21.15
N GLY A 165 -17.25 14.44 21.78
CA GLY A 165 -16.64 14.39 23.11
C GLY A 165 -15.23 13.80 23.14
N LYS A 166 -14.62 13.50 21.98
CA LYS A 166 -13.24 13.00 21.88
C LYS A 166 -12.26 14.17 21.78
N ASP A 167 -11.07 14.00 22.32
CA ASP A 167 -10.02 15.02 22.39
C ASP A 167 -8.78 14.45 21.70
N PRO A 168 -8.63 14.65 20.38
CA PRO A 168 -7.49 14.10 19.63
C PRO A 168 -6.19 14.80 20.05
N ASP A 169 -5.08 14.07 19.96
CA ASP A 169 -3.77 14.63 20.31
C ASP A 169 -3.33 15.73 19.31
N TYR A 170 -3.64 15.53 18.02
CA TYR A 170 -3.22 16.43 16.95
C TYR A 170 -4.33 16.76 15.95
N GLU A 171 -4.19 17.93 15.31
CA GLU A 171 -4.67 18.19 13.96
C GLU A 171 -3.43 18.33 13.04
N ILE A 172 -3.33 17.47 12.03
CA ILE A 172 -2.22 17.40 11.08
C ILE A 172 -2.78 17.61 9.69
N GLU A 173 -2.40 18.69 9.02
CA GLU A 173 -2.93 19.07 7.69
C GLU A 173 -4.48 19.11 7.66
N GLY A 174 -5.09 19.57 8.77
CA GLY A 174 -6.54 19.65 8.93
C GLY A 174 -7.23 18.32 9.33
N GLU A 175 -6.48 17.23 9.46
CA GLU A 175 -7.02 15.92 9.86
C GLU A 175 -6.64 15.57 11.29
N THR A 176 -7.56 14.96 12.05
CA THR A 176 -7.30 14.64 13.47
C THR A 176 -6.57 13.33 13.63
N PHE A 177 -5.54 13.29 14.47
CA PHE A 177 -4.75 12.10 14.79
C PHE A 177 -4.62 11.88 16.29
N ASP A 178 -4.50 10.61 16.67
CA ASP A 178 -4.03 10.20 18.00
C ASP A 178 -2.58 9.72 17.92
N CYS A 179 -1.81 9.96 18.97
CA CYS A 179 -0.48 9.41 19.15
C CYS A 179 -0.53 8.07 19.88
N TYR A 180 0.20 7.09 19.37
CA TYR A 180 0.45 5.85 20.08
C TYR A 180 1.94 5.51 20.06
N ALA A 181 2.54 5.41 21.25
CA ALA A 181 3.95 5.07 21.42
C ALA A 181 4.09 3.74 22.19
N PRO A 182 4.07 2.57 21.54
CA PRO A 182 4.23 1.30 22.24
C PRO A 182 5.66 1.10 22.79
N LYS A 183 5.79 0.22 23.78
CA LYS A 183 7.06 -0.43 24.16
C LYS A 183 7.17 -1.85 23.64
N THR A 184 6.03 -2.49 23.41
CA THR A 184 6.00 -3.89 22.95
C THR A 184 6.53 -3.98 21.52
N SER A 185 7.25 -5.07 21.23
CA SER A 185 7.66 -5.43 19.88
C SER A 185 6.63 -6.32 19.16
N ASN A 186 5.53 -6.68 19.82
CA ASN A 186 4.54 -7.61 19.28
C ASN A 186 3.53 -6.88 18.37
N PRO A 187 3.47 -7.20 17.06
CA PRO A 187 2.60 -6.52 16.11
C PRO A 187 1.11 -6.82 16.34
N ASP A 188 0.75 -8.01 16.84
CA ASP A 188 -0.64 -8.35 17.18
C ASP A 188 -1.17 -7.50 18.32
N ASN A 189 -0.33 -7.25 19.34
CA ASN A 189 -0.69 -6.39 20.47
C ASN A 189 -0.90 -4.94 20.02
N ILE A 190 -0.01 -4.43 19.15
CA ILE A 190 -0.12 -3.08 18.60
C ILE A 190 -1.39 -2.94 17.76
N ARG A 191 -1.62 -3.88 16.82
CA ARG A 191 -2.86 -3.91 16.03
C ARG A 191 -4.10 -3.93 16.92
N SER A 192 -4.12 -4.80 17.93
CA SER A 192 -5.29 -4.93 18.81
C SER A 192 -5.57 -3.65 19.58
N LYS A 193 -4.53 -2.97 20.07
CA LYS A 193 -4.70 -1.67 20.77
C LYS A 193 -5.16 -0.55 19.84
N ILE A 194 -4.69 -0.53 18.59
CA ILE A 194 -5.23 0.39 17.57
C ILE A 194 -6.69 0.06 17.29
N SER A 195 -7.03 -1.22 17.11
CA SER A 195 -8.41 -1.68 16.89
C SER A 195 -9.37 -1.24 17.99
N GLU A 196 -8.97 -1.36 19.26
CA GLU A 196 -9.78 -0.91 20.41
C GLU A 196 -10.12 0.59 20.28
N LYS A 197 -9.11 1.43 20.01
CA LYS A 197 -9.30 2.88 19.85
C LYS A 197 -10.21 3.24 18.67
N VAL A 198 -10.06 2.55 17.54
CA VAL A 198 -10.88 2.75 16.34
C VAL A 198 -12.33 2.35 16.60
N ASN A 199 -12.55 1.16 17.17
CA ASN A 199 -13.89 0.65 17.47
C ASN A 199 -14.64 1.51 18.50
N ASP A 200 -13.91 2.09 19.46
CA ASP A 200 -14.47 3.04 20.44
C ASP A 200 -14.78 4.44 19.84
N GLY A 201 -14.54 4.62 18.54
CA GLY A 201 -14.67 5.88 17.83
C GLY A 201 -13.75 6.98 18.37
N GLN A 202 -12.64 6.61 19.00
CA GLN A 202 -11.68 7.59 19.55
C GLN A 202 -10.85 8.23 18.44
N THR A 203 -10.37 7.40 17.50
CA THR A 203 -9.57 7.86 16.37
C THR A 203 -9.78 6.98 15.15
N ASP A 204 -9.61 7.55 13.96
CA ASP A 204 -9.49 6.82 12.70
C ASP A 204 -8.08 6.98 12.06
N ARG A 205 -7.19 7.78 12.66
CA ARG A 205 -5.83 8.03 12.18
C ARG A 205 -4.81 8.07 13.31
N VAL A 206 -3.66 7.41 13.11
CA VAL A 206 -2.69 7.17 14.17
C VAL A 206 -1.28 7.59 13.78
N ILE A 207 -0.63 8.37 14.65
CA ILE A 207 0.82 8.54 14.65
C ILE A 207 1.41 7.45 15.56
N LEU A 208 2.06 6.48 14.96
CA LEU A 208 2.70 5.36 15.65
C LEU A 208 4.19 5.67 15.88
N ASN A 209 4.53 6.15 17.08
CA ASN A 209 5.92 6.39 17.45
C ASN A 209 6.57 5.09 17.97
N LEU A 210 7.56 4.59 17.24
CA LEU A 210 8.25 3.34 17.55
C LEU A 210 9.63 3.55 18.19
N ASP A 211 10.02 4.76 18.58
CA ASP A 211 11.38 5.04 19.09
C ASP A 211 11.78 4.12 20.25
N ASP A 212 10.83 3.81 21.12
CA ASP A 212 11.02 2.94 22.28
C ASP A 212 10.55 1.49 22.06
N SER A 213 10.23 1.11 20.82
CA SER A 213 9.85 -0.24 20.44
C SER A 213 10.86 -0.81 19.44
N ASN A 214 11.12 -2.12 19.57
CA ASN A 214 11.88 -2.89 18.59
C ASN A 214 10.98 -3.55 17.54
N MET A 215 9.71 -3.14 17.45
CA MET A 215 8.79 -3.68 16.45
C MET A 215 9.24 -3.30 15.03
N SER A 216 9.17 -4.26 14.10
CA SER A 216 9.44 -4.01 12.67
C SER A 216 8.19 -3.47 11.96
N PRO A 217 8.23 -2.26 11.37
CA PRO A 217 7.10 -1.73 10.61
C PRO A 217 6.55 -2.71 9.57
N SER A 218 7.41 -3.46 8.88
CA SER A 218 6.97 -4.48 7.91
C SER A 218 6.11 -5.58 8.53
N ALA A 219 6.47 -6.06 9.73
CA ALA A 219 5.72 -7.10 10.42
C ALA A 219 4.34 -6.60 10.88
N LEU A 220 4.24 -5.33 11.30
CA LEU A 220 2.93 -4.74 11.59
C LEU A 220 2.09 -4.57 10.32
N LYS A 221 2.72 -4.14 9.20
CA LYS A 221 2.03 -4.05 7.91
C LYS A 221 1.46 -5.39 7.47
N GLU A 222 2.24 -6.47 7.53
CA GLU A 222 1.75 -7.83 7.23
C GLU A 222 0.55 -8.23 8.08
N VAL A 223 0.55 -7.87 9.37
CA VAL A 223 -0.54 -8.14 10.30
C VAL A 223 -1.80 -7.32 9.97
N LEU A 224 -1.64 -6.06 9.55
CA LEU A 224 -2.73 -5.19 9.11
C LEU A 224 -3.30 -5.65 7.76
N ASP A 225 -2.46 -6.04 6.82
CA ASP A 225 -2.87 -6.54 5.50
C ASP A 225 -3.64 -7.87 5.64
N ARG A 226 -3.20 -8.78 6.52
CA ARG A 226 -3.89 -10.04 6.79
C ARG A 226 -5.20 -9.86 7.55
N ARG A 227 -5.27 -8.86 8.43
CA ARG A 227 -6.45 -8.58 9.26
C ARG A 227 -6.70 -7.07 9.28
N PRO A 228 -7.34 -6.53 8.23
CA PRO A 228 -7.66 -5.11 8.14
C PRO A 228 -8.44 -4.63 9.36
N LEU A 229 -8.32 -3.35 9.66
CA LEU A 229 -9.08 -2.68 10.70
C LEU A 229 -10.14 -1.80 10.03
N GLU A 230 -11.40 -2.21 10.15
CA GLU A 230 -12.51 -1.41 9.67
C GLU A 230 -12.54 -0.05 10.39
N GLY A 231 -12.72 1.02 9.63
CA GLY A 231 -12.72 2.39 10.16
C GLY A 231 -11.34 3.01 10.39
N LEU A 232 -10.25 2.24 10.31
CA LEU A 232 -8.90 2.81 10.30
C LEU A 232 -8.63 3.42 8.91
N LYS A 233 -8.28 4.70 8.89
CA LYS A 233 -7.97 5.47 7.68
C LYS A 233 -6.48 5.67 7.45
N GLU A 234 -5.68 5.82 8.51
CA GLU A 234 -4.26 6.13 8.33
C GLU A 234 -3.39 5.71 9.52
N ILE A 235 -2.18 5.21 9.25
CA ILE A 235 -1.08 5.06 10.20
C ILE A 235 0.18 5.64 9.58
N LYS A 236 0.75 6.66 10.23
CA LYS A 236 2.13 7.09 9.99
C LYS A 236 3.03 6.59 11.11
N VAL A 237 4.18 6.06 10.76
CA VAL A 237 5.19 5.61 11.72
C VAL A 237 6.25 6.69 11.88
N ILE A 238 6.64 6.96 13.12
CA ILE A 238 7.85 7.71 13.46
C ILE A 238 8.86 6.74 14.06
N LYS A 239 10.07 6.70 13.49
CA LYS A 239 11.20 5.97 14.05
C LYS A 239 12.49 6.70 13.73
N ASN A 240 13.29 7.02 14.76
CA ASN A 240 14.57 7.70 14.63
C ASN A 240 14.47 9.01 13.81
N GLY A 241 13.40 9.78 14.03
CA GLY A 241 13.14 11.04 13.31
C GLY A 241 12.63 10.88 11.87
N GLN A 242 12.49 9.65 11.36
CA GLN A 242 11.94 9.39 10.04
C GLN A 242 10.44 9.12 10.12
N ILE A 243 9.70 9.64 9.14
CA ILE A 243 8.26 9.43 8.98
C ILE A 243 8.03 8.53 7.77
N THR A 244 7.28 7.45 7.96
CA THR A 244 6.87 6.56 6.88
C THR A 244 5.38 6.29 6.94
N ASN A 245 4.69 6.33 5.80
CA ASN A 245 3.30 5.87 5.71
C ASN A 245 3.30 4.34 5.82
N LEU A 246 2.55 3.81 6.79
CA LEU A 246 2.44 2.37 7.02
C LEU A 246 1.12 1.80 6.49
N TYR A 247 0.04 2.56 6.62
CA TYR A 247 -1.29 2.13 6.26
C TYR A 247 -2.22 3.31 5.94
N PRO A 248 -3.06 3.23 4.89
CA PRO A 248 -2.77 2.45 3.68
C PRO A 248 -1.35 2.74 3.14
#